data_AF-X1E6F7-F1
#
_entry.id   AF-X1E6F7-F1
#
_cell.length_a   1.000
_cell.length_b   1.000
_cell.length_c   1.000
_cell.angle_alpha   90.00
_cell.angle_beta   90.00
_cell.angle_gamma   90.00
#
_symmetry.space_group_name_H-M   'P 1'
#
loop_
_entity.id
_entity.type
_entity.pdbx_description
1 polymer ?
#
loop_
_entity_poly.entity_id
_entity_poly.type
_entity_poly.pdbx_seq_one_letter_code
_entity_poly.pdbx_strand_id
1 'polypeptide(L)' 'YNWGSAKKTLLDLSNKGHKVVGFFIGSSKIPQERFKNLLNKITFYPIKNSKDLINLVIEEVKKYYLP' A
#
# COMPACT_ATOMS: atom_id res chain seq x y z
N TYR A 1 -3.65 -6.07 -18.60
CA TYR A 1 -3.47 -5.48 -17.25
C TYR A 1 -2.59 -4.23 -17.39
N ASN A 2 -3.13 -3.00 -17.20
CA ASN A 2 -2.40 -1.75 -17.46
C ASN A 2 -1.78 -1.17 -16.17
N TRP A 3 -0.56 -1.63 -15.86
CA TRP A 3 0.20 -1.18 -14.69
C TRP A 3 0.56 0.32 -14.76
N GLY A 4 0.82 0.84 -15.96
CA GLY A 4 1.20 2.25 -16.16
C GLY A 4 0.10 3.20 -15.68
N SER A 5 -1.16 2.93 -16.07
CA SER A 5 -2.31 3.72 -15.63
C SER A 5 -2.54 3.60 -14.12
N ALA A 6 -2.48 2.40 -13.56
CA ALA A 6 -2.65 2.20 -12.11
C ALA A 6 -1.59 2.96 -11.30
N LYS A 7 -0.31 2.89 -11.72
CA LYS A 7 0.78 3.65 -11.11
C LYS A 7 0.52 5.15 -11.12
N LYS A 8 0.01 5.69 -12.24
CA LYS A 8 -0.34 7.11 -12.35
C LYS A 8 -1.44 7.51 -11.38
N THR A 9 -2.50 6.71 -11.28
CA THR A 9 -3.60 6.96 -10.32
C THR A 9 -3.13 6.93 -8.87
N LEU A 10 -2.30 5.94 -8.50
CA LEU A 10 -1.74 5.83 -7.15
C LEU A 10 -0.90 7.07 -6.77
N LEU A 11 -0.09 7.58 -7.72
CA LEU A 11 0.67 8.81 -7.53
C LEU A 11 -0.23 10.03 -7.36
N ASP A 12 -1.26 10.15 -8.20
CA ASP A 12 -2.20 11.28 -8.14
C ASP A 12 -2.95 11.33 -6.80
N LEU A 13 -3.45 10.18 -6.33
CA LEU A 13 -4.12 10.07 -5.03
C LEU A 13 -3.20 10.49 -3.88
N SER A 14 -1.97 9.98 -3.87
CA SER A 14 -0.99 10.35 -2.86
C SER A 14 -0.63 11.84 -2.91
N ASN A 15 -0.45 12.41 -4.11
CA ASN A 15 -0.17 13.84 -4.28
C ASN A 15 -1.32 14.74 -3.81
N LYS A 16 -2.56 14.26 -3.90
CA LYS A 16 -3.76 14.95 -3.38
C LYS A 16 -3.93 14.85 -1.86
N GLY A 17 -2.98 14.21 -1.17
CA GLY A 17 -3.01 14.05 0.28
C GLY A 17 -3.79 12.83 0.78
N HIS A 18 -4.33 12.01 -0.13
CA HIS A 18 -4.95 10.74 0.29
C HIS A 18 -3.89 9.78 0.81
N LYS A 19 -4.18 9.15 1.96
CA LYS A 19 -3.38 8.05 2.47
C LYS A 19 -3.72 6.79 1.70
N VAL A 20 -2.73 6.27 0.98
CA VAL A 20 -2.85 5.03 0.22
C VAL A 20 -1.98 3.98 0.89
N VAL A 21 -2.53 2.79 1.04
CA VAL A 21 -1.84 1.65 1.66
C VAL A 21 -2.04 0.43 0.76
N GLY A 22 -0.94 -0.23 0.40
CA GLY A 22 -0.95 -1.40 -0.47
C GLY A 22 -0.48 -2.66 0.25
N PHE A 23 -1.17 -3.76 0.00
CA PHE A 23 -0.84 -5.07 0.60
C PHE A 23 -0.42 -6.05 -0.50
N PHE A 24 0.76 -6.65 -0.36
CA PHE A 24 1.26 -7.68 -1.27
C PHE A 24 1.01 -9.06 -0.67
N ILE A 25 -0.16 -9.63 -0.99
CA ILE A 25 -0.60 -10.94 -0.48
C ILE A 25 0.23 -12.08 -1.09
N GLY A 26 0.65 -13.02 -0.25
CA GLY A 26 1.51 -14.14 -0.64
C GLY A 26 2.98 -13.74 -0.85
N SER A 27 3.35 -12.50 -0.55
CA SER A 27 4.71 -12.01 -0.74
C SER A 27 5.46 -11.87 0.59
N SER A 28 6.73 -12.26 0.59
CA SER A 28 7.65 -12.02 1.70
C SER A 28 8.36 -10.67 1.61
N LYS A 29 8.30 -9.99 0.45
CA LYS A 29 9.01 -8.74 0.18
C LYS A 29 8.18 -7.81 -0.70
N ILE A 30 8.44 -6.51 -0.58
CA ILE A 30 7.87 -5.51 -1.49
C ILE A 30 8.71 -5.53 -2.80
N PRO A 31 8.09 -5.62 -3.98
CA PRO A 31 8.80 -5.56 -5.26
C PRO A 31 9.32 -4.13 -5.55
N GLN A 32 10.46 -3.78 -4.94
CA GLN A 32 10.96 -2.41 -4.86
C GLN A 32 11.19 -1.76 -6.23
N GLU A 33 11.75 -2.47 -7.22
CA GLU A 33 12.06 -1.89 -8.52
C GLU A 33 10.81 -1.37 -9.24
N ARG A 34 9.72 -2.14 -9.18
CA ARG A 34 8.45 -1.79 -9.84
C ARG A 34 7.72 -0.64 -9.13
N PHE A 35 7.92 -0.51 -7.82
CA PHE A 35 7.21 0.43 -6.96
C PHE A 35 8.08 1.59 -6.45
N LYS A 36 9.35 1.71 -6.86
CA LYS A 36 10.34 2.66 -6.33
C LYS A 36 9.80 4.08 -6.11
N ASN A 37 9.11 4.64 -7.11
CA ASN A 37 8.57 6.01 -7.04
C ASN A 37 7.34 6.15 -6.12
N LEU A 38 6.71 5.03 -5.77
CA LEU A 38 5.56 4.95 -4.87
C LEU A 38 6.02 4.72 -3.42
N LEU A 39 7.16 4.06 -3.18
CA LEU A 39 7.63 3.70 -1.83
C LEU A 39 7.81 4.91 -0.90
N ASN A 40 8.17 6.07 -1.44
CA ASN A 40 8.35 7.30 -0.66
C ASN A 40 7.03 8.02 -0.34
N LYS A 41 5.91 7.54 -0.89
CA LYS A 41 4.62 8.24 -0.94
C LYS A 41 3.45 7.40 -0.44
N ILE A 42 3.59 6.09 -0.49
CA ILE A 42 2.56 5.09 -0.22
C ILE A 42 3.17 4.05 0.70
N THR A 43 2.42 3.67 1.73
CA THR A 43 2.83 2.59 2.64
C THR A 43 2.52 1.25 1.99
N PHE A 44 3.49 0.33 2.01
CA PHE A 44 3.29 -1.02 1.50
C PHE A 44 3.65 -2.06 2.54
N TYR A 45 2.85 -3.12 2.62
CA TYR A 45 3.08 -4.24 3.51
C TYR A 45 3.19 -5.55 2.71
N PRO A 46 4.28 -6.33 2.86
CA PRO A 46 4.33 -7.69 2.37
C PRO A 46 3.56 -8.61 3.33
N ILE A 47 2.57 -9.33 2.82
CA ILE A 47 1.69 -10.18 3.63
C ILE A 47 1.89 -11.63 3.22
N LYS A 48 2.59 -12.41 4.06
CA LYS A 48 2.81 -13.83 3.81
C LYS A 48 1.58 -14.68 4.14
N ASN A 49 0.86 -14.32 5.21
CA ASN A 49 -0.33 -15.03 5.68
C ASN A 49 -1.55 -14.11 5.64
N SER A 50 -2.66 -14.57 5.05
CA SER A 50 -3.90 -13.81 4.95
C SER A 50 -4.50 -13.44 6.31
N LYS A 51 -4.21 -14.19 7.38
CA LYS A 51 -4.64 -13.83 8.75
C LYS A 51 -4.04 -12.51 9.23
N ASP A 52 -2.81 -12.20 8.81
CA ASP A 52 -2.10 -10.97 9.20
C ASP A 52 -2.70 -9.74 8.51
N LEU A 53 -3.34 -9.92 7.35
CA LEU A 53 -3.97 -8.84 6.59
C LEU A 53 -5.04 -8.11 7.40
N ILE A 54 -5.93 -8.87 8.06
CA ILE A 54 -7.07 -8.28 8.78
C ILE A 54 -6.57 -7.40 9.93
N ASN A 55 -5.62 -7.90 10.71
CA ASN A 55 -5.04 -7.14 11.82
C ASN A 55 -4.36 -5.86 11.34
N LEU A 56 -3.57 -5.94 10.26
CA LEU A 56 -2.89 -4.76 9.70
C LEU A 56 -3.87 -3.73 9.14
N VAL A 57 -4.97 -4.16 8.51
CA VAL A 57 -6.01 -3.25 8.04
C VAL A 57 -6.67 -2.53 9.24
N ILE A 58 -6.97 -3.27 10.32
CA ILE A 58 -7.57 -2.67 11.52
C ILE A 58 -6.62 -1.66 12.17
N GLU A 59 -5.33 -2.00 12.31
CA GLU A 59 -4.32 -1.10 12.86
C GLU A 59 -4.16 0.18 12.05
N GLU A 60 -4.13 0.05 10.72
CA GLU A 60 -3.95 1.20 9.84
C GLU A 60 -5.18 2.10 9.83
N VAL A 61 -6.40 1.54 9.94
CA VAL A 61 -7.62 2.35 10.13
C VAL A 61 -7.60 3.05 11.48
N LYS A 62 -7.27 2.35 12.57
CA LYS A 62 -7.18 2.95 13.91
C LYS A 62 -6.23 4.14 13.92
N LYS A 63 -5.03 3.98 13.36
CA LYS A 63 -3.99 5.02 13.30
C LYS A 63 -4.45 6.35 12.69
N TYR A 64 -5.38 6.32 11.74
CA TYR A 64 -5.84 7.54 11.06
C TYR A 64 -7.21 8.04 11.52
N TYR A 65 -8.03 7.19 12.15
CA TYR A 65 -9.42 7.53 12.46
C TYR A 65 -9.78 7.47 13.96
N LEU A 66 -8.92 6.90 14.79
CA LEU A 66 -9.11 6.80 16.23
C LEU A 66 -7.89 7.39 16.93
N PRO A 67 -7.98 8.63 17.47
CA PRO A 67 -6.89 9.29 18.16
C PRO A 67 -6.47 8.58 19.46
#